data_AF-A0A9X9WTJ3-F1
#
_entry.id   AF-A0A9X9WTJ3-F1
#
_cell.length_a   1.000
_cell.length_b   1.000
_cell.length_c   1.000
_cell.angle_alpha   90.00
_cell.angle_beta   90.00
_cell.angle_gamma   90.00
#
_symmetry.space_group_name_H-M   'P 1'
#
loop_
_entity.id
_entity.type
_entity.pdbx_description
1 polymer ?
#
loop_
_entity_poly.entity_id
_entity_poly.type
_entity_poly.pdbx_seq_one_letter_code
_entity_poly.pdbx_strand_id
1 'polypeptide(L)'
;MMNDRALRYFLAVVRAGSIRAAAEALNVAASAVSRQVADQDFRLNVRLETGSIELQRRFVQARMGVAYLPAFAAAVELKAKQVVAVPLADALLSQATTHLLVRAGRRLPEAVERIASRLAEGLSAFHAV
;
A
#
# COMPACT_ATOMS: atom_id res chain seq x y z
N MET A 1 0.62 17.20 -14.92
CA MET A 1 0.52 17.60 -13.50
C MET A 1 -0.90 17.33 -13.07
N MET A 2 -1.12 16.44 -12.09
CA MET A 2 -2.47 16.09 -11.63
C MET A 2 -3.11 17.33 -11.00
N ASN A 3 -4.34 17.65 -11.38
CA ASN A 3 -5.05 18.81 -10.88
C ASN A 3 -5.35 18.60 -9.39
N ASP A 4 -4.80 19.42 -8.50
CA ASP A 4 -5.00 19.37 -7.04
C ASP A 4 -6.49 19.33 -6.67
N ARG A 5 -7.31 20.06 -7.45
CA ARG A 5 -8.77 20.07 -7.31
C ARG A 5 -9.37 18.71 -7.60
N ALA A 6 -8.88 17.96 -8.58
CA ALA A 6 -9.43 16.65 -8.91
C ALA A 6 -9.15 15.61 -7.82
N LEU A 7 -7.91 15.56 -7.34
CA LEU A 7 -7.54 14.69 -6.24
C LEU A 7 -8.34 15.02 -4.97
N ARG A 8 -8.56 16.32 -4.69
CA ARG A 8 -9.34 16.75 -3.53
C ARG A 8 -10.80 16.27 -3.60
N TYR A 9 -11.41 16.31 -4.78
CA TYR A 9 -12.78 15.85 -4.99
C TYR A 9 -12.88 14.32 -4.94
N PHE A 10 -11.95 13.61 -5.58
CA PHE A 10 -11.86 12.15 -5.50
C PHE A 10 -11.68 11.67 -4.06
N LEU A 11 -10.73 12.23 -3.32
CA LEU A 11 -10.51 11.88 -1.91
C LEU A 11 -11.72 12.23 -1.03
N ALA A 12 -12.44 13.30 -1.32
CA ALA A 12 -13.68 13.63 -0.60
C ALA A 12 -14.77 12.56 -0.84
N VAL A 13 -14.94 12.10 -2.08
CA VAL A 13 -15.88 11.00 -2.43
C VAL A 13 -15.51 9.72 -1.70
N VAL A 14 -14.22 9.34 -1.72
CA VAL A 14 -13.74 8.13 -1.04
C VAL A 14 -13.95 8.21 0.47
N ARG A 15 -13.66 9.35 1.10
CA ARG A 15 -13.83 9.53 2.56
C ARG A 15 -15.29 9.60 2.99
N ALA A 16 -16.14 10.26 2.20
CA ALA A 16 -17.55 10.46 2.52
C ALA A 16 -18.43 9.27 2.09
N GLY A 17 -17.89 8.34 1.29
CA GLY A 17 -18.59 7.13 0.83
C GLY A 17 -19.62 7.36 -0.28
N SER A 18 -19.90 8.60 -0.68
CA SER A 18 -20.77 8.92 -1.82
C SER A 18 -20.47 10.29 -2.42
N ILE A 19 -20.86 10.48 -3.69
CA ILE A 19 -20.73 11.78 -4.39
C ILE A 19 -21.57 12.87 -3.71
N ARG A 20 -22.77 12.53 -3.23
CA ARG A 20 -23.64 13.47 -2.51
C ARG A 20 -23.03 13.93 -1.20
N ALA A 21 -22.58 13.00 -0.36
CA ALA A 21 -21.97 13.33 0.93
C ALA A 21 -20.67 14.14 0.74
N ALA A 22 -19.89 13.85 -0.31
CA ALA A 22 -18.71 14.65 -0.64
C ALA A 22 -19.02 16.05 -1.13
N ALA A 23 -20.08 16.21 -1.94
CA ALA A 23 -20.56 17.52 -2.39
C ALA A 23 -21.02 18.41 -1.24
N GLU A 24 -21.77 17.84 -0.29
CA GLU A 24 -22.16 18.52 0.95
C GLU A 24 -20.93 18.93 1.77
N ALA A 25 -19.98 18.01 2.00
CA ALA A 25 -18.76 18.30 2.75
C ALA A 25 -17.87 19.37 2.09
N LEU A 26 -17.92 19.51 0.77
CA LEU A 26 -17.14 20.48 0.00
C LEU A 26 -17.92 21.76 -0.33
N ASN A 27 -19.21 21.89 0.06
CA ASN A 27 -20.11 22.98 -0.32
C ASN A 27 -20.14 23.26 -1.83
N VAL A 28 -20.25 22.21 -2.65
CA VAL A 28 -20.32 22.30 -4.11
C VAL A 28 -21.45 21.41 -4.66
N ALA A 29 -21.90 21.68 -5.88
CA ALA A 29 -22.91 20.84 -6.52
C ALA A 29 -22.38 19.40 -6.80
N ALA A 30 -23.20 18.38 -6.56
CA ALA A 30 -22.88 16.97 -6.83
C ALA A 30 -22.45 16.72 -8.30
N SER A 31 -22.99 17.47 -9.26
CA SER A 31 -22.60 17.38 -10.67
C SER A 31 -21.18 17.89 -10.93
N ALA A 32 -20.71 18.88 -10.16
CA ALA A 32 -19.32 19.33 -10.23
C ALA A 32 -18.37 18.24 -9.69
N VAL A 33 -18.77 17.54 -8.64
CA VAL A 33 -18.01 16.40 -8.11
C VAL A 33 -17.97 15.23 -9.07
N SER A 34 -19.13 14.86 -9.63
CA SER A 34 -19.21 13.79 -10.61
C SER A 34 -18.35 14.05 -11.84
N ARG A 35 -18.39 15.27 -12.41
CA ARG A 35 -17.53 15.64 -13.56
C ARG A 35 -16.06 15.59 -13.20
N GLN A 36 -15.68 16.19 -12.07
CA GLN A 36 -14.29 16.26 -11.67
C GLN A 36 -13.68 14.87 -11.40
N VAL A 37 -14.48 13.90 -10.94
CA VAL A 37 -14.05 12.51 -10.74
C VAL A 37 -14.06 11.72 -12.05
N ALA A 38 -15.05 11.93 -12.93
CA ALA A 38 -15.17 11.21 -14.20
C ALA A 38 -14.11 11.64 -15.24
N ASP A 39 -13.73 12.92 -15.27
CA ASP A 39 -12.82 13.50 -16.27
C ASP A 39 -11.32 13.25 -15.95
N GLN A 40 -10.98 12.20 -15.18
CA GLN A 40 -9.60 11.99 -14.74
C GLN A 40 -9.02 10.64 -15.17
N ASP A 41 -8.07 10.75 -16.10
CA ASP A 41 -7.04 9.75 -16.34
C ASP A 41 -6.02 9.83 -15.18
N PHE A 42 -6.07 8.89 -14.24
CA PHE A 42 -5.24 8.91 -13.02
C PHE A 42 -3.79 8.55 -13.37
N ARG A 43 -3.00 9.56 -13.74
CA ARG A 43 -1.58 9.35 -14.06
C ARG A 43 -0.72 9.43 -12.80
N LEU A 44 -0.21 8.27 -12.39
CA LEU A 44 0.80 8.18 -11.34
C LEU A 44 2.08 8.88 -11.81
N ASN A 45 2.58 9.81 -11.01
CA ASN A 45 3.88 10.44 -11.25
C ASN A 45 4.92 9.76 -10.37
N VAL A 46 5.81 8.99 -10.99
CA VAL A 46 6.91 8.30 -10.28
C VAL A 46 7.86 9.36 -9.73
N ARG A 47 7.91 9.48 -8.40
CA ARG A 47 8.80 10.43 -7.71
C ARG A 47 10.11 9.82 -7.23
N LEU A 48 10.11 8.50 -7.04
CA LEU A 48 11.25 7.74 -6.56
C LEU A 48 11.13 6.31 -7.10
N GLU A 49 12.21 5.79 -7.67
CA GLU A 49 12.36 4.39 -8.05
C GLU A 49 13.50 3.79 -7.22
N THR A 50 13.23 2.71 -6.50
CA THR A 50 14.21 2.06 -5.63
C THR A 50 13.78 0.63 -5.32
N GLY A 51 14.75 -0.28 -5.19
CA GLY A 51 14.53 -1.64 -4.69
C GLY A 51 14.58 -1.77 -3.15
N SER A 52 14.82 -0.67 -2.43
CA SER A 52 14.89 -0.68 -0.96
C SER A 52 13.54 -0.40 -0.32
N ILE A 53 12.96 -1.41 0.34
CA ILE A 53 11.73 -1.29 1.13
C ILE A 53 11.87 -0.24 2.25
N GLU A 54 13.03 -0.16 2.89
CA GLU A 54 13.30 0.84 3.94
C GLU A 54 13.17 2.27 3.39
N LEU A 55 13.73 2.55 2.21
CA LEU A 55 13.61 3.87 1.60
C LEU A 55 12.17 4.19 1.20
N GLN A 56 11.44 3.21 0.68
CA GLN A 56 10.02 3.37 0.37
C GLN A 56 9.20 3.71 1.62
N ARG A 57 9.42 3.03 2.74
CA ARG A 57 8.77 3.35 4.02
C ARG A 57 9.08 4.77 4.49
N ARG A 58 10.36 5.16 4.50
CA ARG A 58 10.78 6.50 4.91
C ARG A 58 10.20 7.59 4.00
N PHE A 59 10.12 7.35 2.70
CA PHE A 59 9.51 8.27 1.74
C PHE A 59 8.03 8.55 2.06
N VAL A 60 7.27 7.51 2.43
CA VAL A 60 5.86 7.64 2.85
C VAL A 60 5.76 8.36 4.20
N GLN A 61 6.57 7.97 5.20
CA GLN A 61 6.59 8.61 6.52
C GLN A 61 6.96 10.10 6.45
N ALA A 62 7.87 10.47 5.55
CA ALA A 62 8.25 11.85 5.27
C ALA A 62 7.19 12.63 4.46
N ARG A 63 6.04 12.01 4.15
CA ARG A 63 4.93 12.59 3.38
C ARG A 63 5.33 13.05 1.98
N MET A 64 6.32 12.40 1.37
CA MET A 64 6.80 12.75 0.03
C MET A 64 5.97 12.08 -1.09
N GLY A 65 5.18 11.06 -0.75
CA GLY A 65 4.23 10.39 -1.62
C GLY A 65 3.69 9.09 -1.02
N VAL A 66 3.28 8.17 -1.90
CA VAL A 66 2.78 6.83 -1.54
C VAL A 66 3.71 5.76 -2.10
N ALA A 67 3.66 4.55 -1.55
CA ALA A 67 4.43 3.40 -2.02
C ALA A 67 3.55 2.16 -2.12
N TYR A 68 3.91 1.26 -3.05
CA TYR A 68 3.35 -0.08 -3.16
C TYR A 68 4.23 -1.04 -2.36
N LEU A 69 3.67 -1.66 -1.33
CA LEU A 69 4.38 -2.55 -0.43
C LEU A 69 3.46 -3.68 0.02
N PRO A 70 3.98 -4.91 0.22
CA PRO A 70 3.27 -5.91 1.01
C PRO A 70 2.95 -5.36 2.41
N ALA A 71 1.75 -5.63 2.93
CA ALA A 71 1.30 -5.06 4.20
C ALA A 71 2.26 -5.36 5.36
N PHE A 72 2.85 -6.56 5.39
CA PHE A 72 3.81 -6.95 6.42
C PHE A 72 5.08 -6.08 6.42
N ALA A 73 5.48 -5.54 5.28
CA ALA A 73 6.69 -4.74 5.14
C ALA A 73 6.58 -3.39 5.85
N ALA A 74 5.35 -2.92 6.10
CA ALA A 74 5.02 -1.70 6.85
C ALA A 74 4.27 -2.01 8.16
N ALA A 75 4.32 -3.25 8.65
CA ALA A 75 3.54 -3.67 9.82
C ALA A 75 3.83 -2.83 11.07
N VAL A 76 5.09 -2.42 11.27
CA VAL A 76 5.50 -1.60 12.42
C VAL A 76 4.85 -0.22 12.34
N GLU A 77 4.95 0.44 11.19
CA GLU A 77 4.40 1.77 10.94
C GLU A 77 2.86 1.77 10.97
N LEU A 78 2.24 0.72 10.45
CA LEU A 78 0.79 0.51 10.49
C LEU A 78 0.31 0.35 11.94
N LYS A 79 0.98 -0.49 12.73
CA LYS A 79 0.67 -0.67 14.16
C LYS A 79 0.86 0.62 14.95
N ALA A 80 1.89 1.39 14.62
CA ALA A 80 2.17 2.70 15.20
C ALA A 80 1.26 3.83 14.67
N LYS A 81 0.36 3.53 13.72
CA LYS A 81 -0.51 4.51 13.04
C LYS A 81 0.26 5.66 12.37
N GLN A 82 1.51 5.42 12.00
CA GLN A 82 2.35 6.40 11.29
C GLN A 82 2.03 6.45 9.79
N VAL A 83 1.54 5.33 9.27
CA VAL A 83 1.05 5.19 7.89
C VAL A 83 -0.29 4.47 7.91
N VAL A 84 -1.01 4.53 6.79
CA VAL A 84 -2.23 3.76 6.55
C VAL A 84 -2.05 2.91 5.30
N ALA A 85 -2.60 1.70 5.32
CA ALA A 85 -2.65 0.82 4.15
C ALA A 85 -3.97 1.04 3.43
N VAL A 86 -3.90 1.12 2.10
CA VAL A 86 -5.08 1.07 1.21
C VAL A 86 -4.98 -0.25 0.46
N PRO A 87 -5.88 -1.22 0.71
CA PRO A 87 -5.87 -2.49 0.00
C PRO A 87 -6.04 -2.28 -1.51
N LEU A 88 -5.25 -3.01 -2.29
CA LEU A 88 -5.31 -2.97 -3.75
C LEU A 88 -6.04 -4.22 -4.24
N ALA A 89 -7.14 -4.02 -4.95
CA ALA A 89 -7.90 -5.09 -5.61
C ALA A 89 -7.31 -5.39 -6.99
N ASP A 90 -6.01 -5.66 -7.05
CA ASP A 90 -5.30 -5.96 -8.30
C ASP A 90 -4.83 -7.41 -8.30
N ALA A 91 -5.25 -8.16 -9.32
CA ALA A 91 -4.99 -9.59 -9.44
C ALA A 91 -3.50 -9.95 -9.65
N LEU A 92 -2.69 -9.03 -10.19
CA LEU A 92 -1.25 -9.23 -10.34
C LEU A 92 -0.54 -9.00 -9.02
N LEU A 93 -0.94 -7.96 -8.27
CA LEU A 93 -0.34 -7.64 -6.97
C LEU A 93 -0.74 -8.63 -5.88
N SER A 94 -1.90 -9.29 -6.00
CA SER A 94 -2.34 -10.34 -5.07
C SER A 94 -1.58 -11.65 -5.20
N GLN A 95 -0.74 -11.83 -6.23
CA GLN A 95 0.04 -13.05 -6.45
C GLN A 95 1.42 -13.04 -5.77
N ALA A 96 1.81 -11.95 -5.11
CA ALA A 96 3.11 -11.87 -4.45
C ALA A 96 3.22 -12.88 -3.31
N THR A 97 4.25 -13.73 -3.35
CA THR A 97 4.51 -14.78 -2.37
C THR A 97 5.81 -14.55 -1.61
N THR A 98 5.82 -14.91 -0.33
CA THR A 98 7.04 -14.96 0.48
C THR A 98 7.55 -16.40 0.51
N HIS A 99 8.87 -16.58 0.35
CA HIS A 99 9.50 -17.90 0.38
C HIS A 99 10.70 -17.92 1.33
N LEU A 100 10.85 -19.03 2.06
CA LEU A 100 12.09 -19.38 2.76
C LEU A 100 12.89 -20.34 1.88
N LEU A 101 14.11 -19.95 1.49
CA LEU A 101 14.90 -20.69 0.51
C LEU A 101 16.14 -21.30 1.15
N VAL A 102 16.42 -22.56 0.80
CA VAL A 102 17.65 -23.27 1.18
C VAL A 102 18.25 -23.96 -0.04
N ARG A 103 19.57 -24.18 -0.03
CA ARG A 103 20.24 -24.85 -1.16
C ARG A 103 19.83 -26.32 -1.23
N ALA A 104 19.35 -26.74 -2.40
CA ALA A 104 19.01 -28.14 -2.65
C ALA A 104 20.21 -29.08 -2.37
N GLY A 105 19.92 -30.24 -1.77
CA GLY A 105 20.93 -31.25 -1.42
C GLY A 105 21.85 -30.90 -0.24
N ARG A 106 21.65 -29.75 0.42
CA ARG A 106 22.37 -29.42 1.65
C ARG A 106 21.67 -30.09 2.83
N ARG A 107 22.36 -30.97 3.57
CA ARG A 107 21.91 -31.31 4.93
C ARG A 107 22.04 -30.06 5.78
N LEU A 108 20.92 -29.58 6.31
CA LEU A 108 20.91 -28.44 7.20
C LEU A 108 21.36 -28.91 8.59
N PRO A 109 22.30 -28.20 9.24
CA PRO A 109 22.57 -28.45 10.66
C PRO A 109 21.31 -28.27 11.49
N GLU A 110 21.14 -29.04 12.58
CA GLU A 110 19.95 -28.98 13.43
C GLU A 110 19.59 -27.55 13.87
N ALA A 111 20.60 -26.74 14.21
CA ALA A 111 20.40 -25.34 14.56
C ALA A 111 19.75 -24.52 13.44
N VAL A 112 20.13 -24.78 12.17
CA VAL A 112 19.58 -24.08 11.01
C VAL A 112 18.17 -24.56 10.71
N GLU A 113 17.88 -25.86 10.83
CA GLU A 113 16.52 -26.39 10.69
C GLU A 113 15.58 -25.80 11.73
N ARG A 114 16.00 -25.76 13.00
CA ARG A 114 15.21 -25.16 14.09
C ARG A 114 14.92 -23.68 13.82
N ILE A 115 15.89 -22.91 13.34
CA ILE A 115 15.69 -21.51 12.97
C ILE A 115 14.74 -21.40 11.77
N ALA A 116 14.94 -22.21 10.72
CA ALA A 116 14.08 -22.20 9.54
C ALA A 116 12.62 -22.48 9.90
N SER A 117 12.35 -23.49 10.73
CA SER A 117 11.00 -23.79 11.23
C SER A 117 10.42 -22.61 12.00
N ARG A 118 11.18 -22.02 12.94
CA ARG A 118 10.71 -20.85 13.69
C ARG A 118 10.43 -19.64 12.80
N LEU A 119 11.21 -19.41 11.75
CA LEU A 119 10.97 -18.31 10.81
C LEU A 119 9.72 -18.57 9.97
N ALA A 120 9.52 -19.79 9.50
CA ALA A 120 8.33 -20.17 8.75
C ALA A 120 7.05 -20.01 9.57
N GLU A 121 7.09 -20.35 10.86
CA GLU A 121 5.95 -20.24 11.78
C GLU A 121 5.74 -18.82 12.33
N GLY A 122 6.80 -18.02 12.45
CA GLY A 122 6.77 -16.78 13.23
C GLY A 122 6.81 -15.48 12.41
N LEU A 123 7.26 -15.51 11.15
CA LEU A 123 7.36 -14.28 10.37
C LEU A 123 5.99 -13.87 9.81
N SER A 124 5.61 -12.61 10.08
CA SER A 124 4.38 -12.01 9.54
C SER A 124 4.33 -12.04 8.02
N ALA A 125 5.47 -12.09 7.34
CA ALA A 125 5.56 -12.20 5.89
C ALA A 125 4.97 -13.50 5.32
N PHE A 126 4.85 -14.57 6.12
CA PHE A 126 4.23 -15.84 5.71
C PHE A 126 2.75 -15.95 6.09
N HIS A 127 2.19 -14.93 6.74
CA HIS A 127 0.81 -14.91 7.17
C HIS A 127 0.04 -13.91 6.30
N ALA A 128 -1.01 -14.38 5.63
CA ALA A 128 -1.91 -13.48 4.91
C ALA A 128 -2.64 -12.56 5.91
N VAL A 129 -2.67 -11.26 5.60
CA VAL A 129 -3.49 -10.25 6.31
C VAL A 129 -4.80 -10.08 5.58
#